data_AF-A0A1Y4LB33-F1
#
_entry.id   AF-A0A1Y4LB33-F1
#
_cell.length_a   1.000
_cell.length_b   1.000
_cell.length_c   1.000
_cell.angle_alpha   90.00
_cell.angle_beta   90.00
_cell.angle_gamma   90.00
#
_symmetry.space_group_name_H-M   'P 1'
#
loop_
_entity.id
_entity.type
_entity.pdbx_description
1 polymer ?
#
loop_
_entity_poly.entity_id
_entity_poly.type
_entity_poly.pdbx_seq_one_letter_code
_entity_poly.pdbx_strand_id
1 'polypeptide(L)'
;MTETFTGVSGALQAGMDSLYSLSQQFPEISAWYTTVIRFVLPVLGLLILLTAIRSLLSVKHTAEVWAYLNFGEQRIPLTHWENIIGRQKTADVVIDDPAVSRTHAALIRQPDDTWNLYDLGSTSGTYVRGRTAPAEEPLPVEFGDEISFADIPAWLEAVSPEEKQARRKRRAGLDKPVSPWGLLILMSFFQILTCIQLIISTGEKADPALPLIFLGMTAVMWIYCLTLRAFRRVGFEMEMIAFFLCTISLAVTASFAPASVPKQFFAILLGMVGFLVLGWFLRDLSRANALRKFMAVLAVLLLAATLVLGSSSGGAKNWIKLGGMSLQPSEIAKVCYIFAGSATLDRLFRKKNLGLFMALTLICLGCLALMNDFGAAAIFFVTFIVIAFLRSGDWATLALICGGCGAGGLVLLSVKPHVLKRFASWGHIWEDVYGAGFQQTHSLTAAASGGLVGVGAGNGWLNVTAADTDMVFCKVCEEWGLIIAVLAVLCIVTLAVFAVRACRAGRSSFYTIAACAATSLMVFQTCLNVFGAVDILPLTGVTFPFLSNGGTSMLASWGMLAFLKASDTRQNASFAIRLPSRRELRHEQEEFDQYAED
;
A
#
# COMPACT_ATOMS: atom_id res chain seq x y z
N MET A 1 5.53 -5.91 38.86
CA MET A 1 5.17 -5.87 37.43
C MET A 1 4.82 -7.27 36.92
N THR A 2 5.61 -8.30 37.25
CA THR A 2 5.33 -9.73 36.96
C THR A 2 4.09 -10.26 37.69
N GLU A 3 3.94 -10.02 38.99
CA GLU A 3 2.75 -10.44 39.77
C GLU A 3 1.43 -9.78 39.29
N THR A 4 1.53 -8.54 38.82
CA THR A 4 0.41 -7.76 38.29
C THR A 4 -0.05 -8.32 36.94
N PHE A 5 0.91 -8.70 36.07
CA PHE A 5 0.62 -9.35 34.79
C PHE A 5 0.04 -10.76 34.96
N THR A 6 0.53 -11.54 35.93
CA THR A 6 -0.02 -12.86 36.24
C THR A 6 -1.43 -12.76 36.82
N GLY A 7 -1.71 -11.75 37.66
CA GLY A 7 -3.06 -11.49 38.19
C GLY A 7 -4.06 -11.11 37.11
N VAL A 8 -3.67 -10.23 36.17
CA VAL A 8 -4.53 -9.83 35.04
C VAL A 8 -4.78 -11.00 34.10
N SER A 9 -3.74 -11.79 33.78
CA SER A 9 -3.88 -12.99 32.96
C SER A 9 -4.83 -14.02 33.60
N GLY A 10 -4.73 -14.21 34.91
CA GLY A 10 -5.62 -15.12 35.65
C GLY A 10 -7.08 -14.63 35.68
N ALA A 11 -7.30 -13.33 35.85
CA ALA A 11 -8.65 -12.75 35.80
C ALA A 11 -9.29 -12.85 34.40
N LEU A 12 -8.51 -12.64 33.34
CA LEU A 12 -8.96 -12.78 31.97
C LEU A 12 -9.29 -14.24 31.62
N GLN A 13 -8.43 -15.18 32.03
CA GLN A 13 -8.71 -16.60 31.90
C GLN A 13 -10.01 -16.98 32.63
N ALA A 14 -10.17 -16.55 33.89
CA ALA A 14 -11.39 -16.79 34.65
C ALA A 14 -12.64 -16.19 33.98
N GLY A 15 -12.51 -15.02 33.33
CA GLY A 15 -13.58 -14.40 32.55
C GLY A 15 -13.92 -15.19 31.28
N MET A 16 -12.93 -15.69 30.55
CA MET A 16 -13.13 -16.58 29.40
C MET A 16 -13.79 -17.89 29.82
N ASP A 17 -13.29 -18.52 30.88
CA ASP A 17 -13.83 -19.77 31.43
C ASP A 17 -15.27 -19.56 31.92
N SER A 18 -15.57 -18.39 32.51
CA SER A 18 -16.94 -18.02 32.90
C SER A 18 -17.86 -17.87 31.68
N LEU A 19 -17.42 -17.16 30.64
CA LEU A 19 -18.20 -17.00 29.40
C LEU A 19 -18.40 -18.34 28.67
N TYR A 20 -17.38 -19.17 28.63
CA TYR A 20 -17.46 -20.50 28.03
C TYR A 20 -18.32 -21.45 28.86
N SER A 21 -18.20 -21.46 30.19
CA SER A 21 -19.07 -22.25 31.06
C SER A 21 -20.53 -21.81 30.96
N LEU A 22 -20.80 -20.51 30.82
CA LEU A 22 -22.14 -19.98 30.56
C LEU A 22 -22.69 -20.46 29.21
N SER A 23 -21.84 -20.53 28.18
CA SER A 23 -22.23 -21.03 26.86
C SER A 23 -22.54 -22.54 26.89
N GLN A 24 -21.84 -23.32 27.71
CA GLN A 24 -22.11 -24.73 27.96
C GLN A 24 -23.37 -24.94 28.82
N GLN A 25 -23.62 -24.06 29.78
CA GLN A 25 -24.82 -24.11 30.63
C GLN A 25 -26.09 -23.78 29.82
N PHE A 26 -25.99 -22.88 28.83
CA PHE A 26 -27.09 -22.46 27.97
C PHE A 26 -26.76 -22.66 26.48
N PRO A 27 -26.71 -23.92 26.00
CA PRO A 27 -26.26 -24.24 24.64
C PRO A 27 -27.17 -23.65 23.56
N GLU A 28 -28.48 -23.55 23.81
CA GLU A 28 -29.41 -22.90 22.88
C GLU A 28 -29.13 -21.40 22.72
N ILE A 29 -28.77 -20.71 23.81
CA ILE A 29 -28.44 -19.28 23.76
C ILE A 29 -27.14 -19.07 22.98
N SER A 30 -26.14 -19.94 23.18
CA SER A 30 -24.88 -19.92 22.43
C SER A 30 -25.08 -20.15 20.92
N ALA A 31 -25.95 -21.11 20.57
CA ALA A 31 -26.30 -21.39 19.18
C ALA A 31 -27.05 -20.22 18.53
N TRP A 32 -28.00 -19.61 19.25
CA TRP A 32 -28.70 -18.40 18.79
C TRP A 32 -27.74 -17.23 18.61
N TYR A 33 -26.87 -16.98 19.58
CA TYR A 33 -25.84 -15.93 19.50
C TYR A 33 -24.96 -16.13 18.26
N THR A 34 -24.38 -17.31 18.10
CA THR A 34 -23.53 -17.63 16.94
C THR A 34 -24.27 -17.45 15.63
N THR A 35 -25.53 -17.87 15.56
CA THR A 35 -26.37 -17.71 14.37
C THR A 35 -26.61 -16.23 14.06
N VAL A 36 -27.00 -15.43 15.04
CA VAL A 36 -27.24 -13.98 14.86
C VAL A 36 -25.96 -13.27 14.44
N ILE A 37 -24.84 -13.56 15.09
CA ILE A 37 -23.55 -12.91 14.82
C ILE A 37 -23.02 -13.18 13.41
N ARG A 38 -23.27 -14.38 12.87
CA ARG A 38 -22.98 -14.71 11.46
C ARG A 38 -23.68 -13.77 10.47
N PHE A 39 -24.85 -13.22 10.81
CA PHE A 39 -25.52 -12.20 9.98
C PHE A 39 -25.10 -10.77 10.33
N VAL A 40 -24.88 -10.48 11.61
CA VAL A 40 -24.52 -9.13 12.08
C VAL A 40 -23.12 -8.71 11.60
N LEU A 41 -22.12 -9.59 11.68
CA LEU A 41 -20.74 -9.23 11.32
C LEU A 41 -20.55 -8.87 9.85
N PRO A 42 -21.13 -9.59 8.85
CA PRO A 42 -21.11 -9.15 7.46
C PRO A 42 -21.74 -7.78 7.25
N VAL A 43 -22.86 -7.48 7.93
CA VAL A 43 -23.52 -6.17 7.85
C VAL A 43 -22.63 -5.07 8.44
N LEU A 44 -22.03 -5.32 9.61
CA LEU A 44 -21.09 -4.38 10.22
C LEU A 44 -19.87 -4.16 9.33
N GLY A 45 -19.27 -5.23 8.80
CA GLY A 45 -18.14 -5.16 7.86
C GLY A 45 -18.48 -4.35 6.61
N LEU A 46 -19.67 -4.54 6.05
CA LEU A 46 -20.17 -3.76 4.93
C LEU A 46 -20.31 -2.28 5.29
N LEU A 47 -20.90 -1.96 6.45
CA LEU A 47 -21.05 -0.58 6.92
C LEU A 47 -19.70 0.11 7.17
N ILE A 48 -18.71 -0.60 7.74
CA ILE A 48 -17.34 -0.14 7.93
C ILE A 48 -16.76 0.24 6.57
N LEU A 49 -16.81 -0.69 5.62
CA LEU A 49 -16.19 -0.50 4.31
C LEU A 49 -16.91 0.59 3.50
N LEU A 50 -18.24 0.63 3.47
CA LEU A 50 -19.00 1.67 2.79
C LEU A 50 -18.72 3.06 3.36
N THR A 51 -18.58 3.18 4.68
CA THR A 51 -18.24 4.45 5.34
C THR A 51 -16.82 4.88 4.98
N ALA A 52 -15.86 3.95 4.98
CA ALA A 52 -14.47 4.21 4.58
C ALA A 52 -14.39 4.61 3.09
N ILE A 53 -15.05 3.87 2.20
CA ILE A 53 -15.14 4.15 0.76
C ILE A 53 -15.76 5.52 0.52
N ARG A 54 -16.91 5.81 1.15
CA ARG A 54 -17.59 7.10 1.00
C ARG A 54 -16.67 8.25 1.42
N SER A 55 -15.95 8.12 2.53
CA SER A 55 -15.00 9.15 2.97
C SER A 55 -13.78 9.27 2.05
N LEU A 56 -13.24 8.18 1.52
CA LEU A 56 -12.12 8.21 0.57
C LEU A 56 -12.50 8.78 -0.79
N LEU A 57 -13.68 8.44 -1.32
CA LEU A 57 -14.07 8.76 -2.69
C LEU A 57 -14.92 10.03 -2.84
N SER A 58 -15.50 10.55 -1.76
CA SER A 58 -16.29 11.80 -1.82
C SER A 58 -15.44 13.06 -1.88
N VAL A 59 -14.22 13.01 -1.35
CA VAL A 59 -13.33 14.16 -1.27
C VAL A 59 -12.72 14.46 -2.65
N LYS A 60 -12.79 15.72 -3.08
CA LYS A 60 -12.15 16.16 -4.32
C LYS A 60 -10.65 16.29 -4.07
N HIS A 61 -9.85 15.71 -4.96
CA HIS A 61 -8.41 15.94 -4.97
C HIS A 61 -8.12 17.22 -5.73
N THR A 62 -8.26 18.37 -5.07
CA THR A 62 -7.90 19.65 -5.69
C THR A 62 -6.37 19.79 -5.72
N ALA A 63 -5.80 19.92 -6.91
CA ALA A 63 -4.37 20.11 -7.07
C ALA A 63 -3.95 21.46 -6.46
N GLU A 64 -2.79 21.47 -5.81
CA GLU A 64 -2.19 22.67 -5.24
C GLU A 64 -1.44 23.41 -6.34
N VAL A 65 -1.61 24.73 -6.42
CA VAL A 65 -0.89 25.56 -7.40
C VAL A 65 0.30 26.18 -6.69
N TRP A 66 1.51 25.89 -7.19
CA TRP A 66 2.76 26.34 -6.59
C TRP A 66 3.25 27.66 -7.16
N ALA A 67 2.97 27.90 -8.44
CA ALA A 67 3.37 29.09 -9.20
C ALA A 67 2.52 29.19 -10.47
N TYR A 68 2.70 30.27 -11.24
CA TYR A 68 2.15 30.40 -12.58
C TYR A 68 3.27 30.60 -13.60
N LEU A 69 3.02 30.11 -14.80
CA LEU A 69 3.78 30.49 -15.98
C LEU A 69 2.91 31.43 -16.80
N ASN A 70 3.31 32.70 -16.88
CA ASN A 70 2.56 33.75 -17.57
C ASN A 70 3.12 33.95 -18.98
N PHE A 71 2.27 33.87 -20.00
CA PHE A 71 2.60 34.11 -21.42
C PHE A 71 2.06 35.48 -21.91
N GLY A 72 1.85 36.43 -21.00
CA GLY A 72 1.24 37.74 -21.27
C GLY A 72 -0.29 37.67 -21.18
N GLU A 73 -0.94 37.07 -22.18
CA GLU A 73 -2.41 36.97 -22.22
C GLU A 73 -2.96 35.78 -21.42
N GLN A 74 -2.13 34.76 -21.16
CA GLN A 74 -2.53 33.53 -20.50
C GLN A 74 -1.62 33.21 -19.31
N ARG A 75 -2.23 32.98 -18.14
CA ARG A 75 -1.55 32.45 -16.94
C ARG A 75 -1.88 30.98 -16.76
N ILE A 76 -0.87 30.13 -16.82
CA ILE A 76 -1.04 28.68 -16.67
C ILE A 76 -0.56 28.26 -15.28
N PRO A 77 -1.40 27.60 -14.46
CA PRO A 77 -1.02 27.18 -13.10
C PRO A 77 -0.07 25.98 -13.13
N LEU A 78 1.00 26.06 -12.34
CA LEU A 78 1.95 24.97 -12.10
C LEU A 78 1.51 24.18 -10.87
N THR A 79 0.99 22.97 -11.07
CA THR A 79 0.33 22.19 -10.02
C THR A 79 1.17 21.02 -9.46
N HIS A 80 2.22 20.65 -10.19
CA HIS A 80 3.13 19.58 -9.81
C HIS A 80 4.49 20.17 -9.38
N TRP A 81 5.30 19.39 -8.68
CA TRP A 81 6.69 19.75 -8.39
C TRP A 81 7.55 19.63 -9.63
N GLU A 82 7.25 18.66 -10.49
CA GLU A 82 7.87 18.54 -11.81
C GLU A 82 6.80 18.90 -12.85
N ASN A 83 6.98 20.00 -13.60
CA ASN A 83 6.04 20.40 -14.67
C ASN A 83 6.74 20.26 -16.02
N ILE A 84 6.18 19.46 -16.91
CA ILE A 84 6.65 19.27 -18.28
C ILE A 84 6.05 20.37 -19.15
N ILE A 85 6.89 21.06 -19.91
CA ILE A 85 6.50 22.03 -20.91
C ILE A 85 6.77 21.46 -22.31
N GLY A 86 5.80 21.58 -23.21
CA GLY A 86 5.99 21.19 -24.60
C GLY A 86 4.72 21.27 -25.44
N ARG A 87 4.83 20.86 -26.71
CA ARG A 87 3.69 20.88 -27.64
C ARG A 87 2.73 19.70 -27.46
N GLN A 88 3.16 18.61 -26.82
CA GLN A 88 2.32 17.43 -26.69
C GLN A 88 1.19 17.66 -25.69
N LYS A 89 -0.03 17.19 -26.00
CA LYS A 89 -1.22 17.34 -25.13
C LYS A 89 -1.09 16.71 -23.74
N THR A 90 -0.10 15.84 -23.53
CA THR A 90 0.19 15.20 -22.24
C THR A 90 1.19 15.99 -21.39
N ALA A 91 1.72 17.11 -21.89
CA ALA A 91 2.54 18.02 -21.09
C ALA A 91 1.67 18.76 -20.07
N ASP A 92 2.26 19.12 -18.92
CA ASP A 92 1.56 19.90 -17.87
C ASP A 92 1.25 21.32 -18.36
N VAL A 93 2.19 21.90 -19.11
CA VAL A 93 2.01 23.17 -19.83
C VAL A 93 2.13 22.90 -21.33
N VAL A 94 1.00 23.02 -22.02
CA VAL A 94 0.93 22.81 -23.47
C VAL A 94 1.14 24.15 -24.18
N ILE A 95 2.19 24.22 -25.00
CA ILE A 95 2.45 25.35 -25.89
C ILE A 95 2.26 24.84 -27.32
N ASP A 96 1.14 25.21 -27.95
CA ASP A 96 0.78 24.75 -29.29
C ASP A 96 1.50 25.54 -30.39
N ASP A 97 2.82 25.40 -30.44
CA ASP A 97 3.67 26.07 -31.44
C ASP A 97 4.63 25.06 -32.11
N PRO A 98 4.74 25.06 -33.45
CA PRO A 98 5.65 24.17 -34.18
C PRO A 98 7.12 24.23 -33.77
N ALA A 99 7.61 25.39 -33.31
CA ALA A 99 8.98 25.59 -32.82
C ALA A 99 9.22 24.92 -31.46
N VAL A 100 8.16 24.58 -30.73
CA VAL A 100 8.24 23.89 -29.44
C VAL A 100 8.23 22.37 -29.66
N SER A 101 9.30 21.71 -29.22
CA SER A 101 9.39 20.24 -29.17
C SER A 101 8.24 19.60 -28.37
N ARG A 102 7.91 18.35 -28.67
CA ARG A 102 6.80 17.62 -28.02
C ARG A 102 6.93 17.60 -26.50
N THR A 103 8.15 17.33 -26.03
CA THR A 103 8.64 17.49 -24.66
C THR A 103 9.85 18.42 -24.75
N HIS A 104 9.67 19.69 -24.41
CA HIS A 104 10.66 20.74 -24.67
C HIS A 104 11.56 20.98 -23.46
N ALA A 105 10.93 21.25 -22.32
CA ALA A 105 11.61 21.57 -21.08
C ALA A 105 10.86 20.99 -19.88
N ALA A 106 11.53 20.95 -18.73
CA ALA A 106 10.88 20.69 -17.45
C ALA A 106 11.23 21.82 -16.47
N LEU A 107 10.21 22.34 -15.78
CA LEU A 107 10.36 23.32 -14.71
C LEU A 107 10.06 22.62 -13.38
N ILE A 108 11.08 22.53 -12.53
CA ILE A 108 11.07 21.69 -11.33
C ILE A 108 11.26 22.54 -10.08
N ARG A 109 10.28 22.47 -9.19
CA ARG A 109 10.33 23.04 -7.85
C ARG A 109 11.16 22.15 -6.92
N GLN A 110 12.13 22.75 -6.24
CA GLN A 110 12.91 22.09 -5.21
C GLN A 110 12.21 22.15 -3.83
N PRO A 111 12.63 21.32 -2.86
CA PRO A 111 12.08 21.34 -1.50
C PRO A 111 12.34 22.63 -0.71
N ASP A 112 13.28 23.47 -1.13
CA ASP A 112 13.62 24.78 -0.57
C ASP A 112 12.90 25.95 -1.29
N ASP A 113 11.87 25.63 -2.08
CA ASP A 113 11.04 26.57 -2.85
C ASP A 113 11.76 27.27 -4.00
N THR A 114 12.99 26.88 -4.30
CA THR A 114 13.68 27.31 -5.53
C THR A 114 13.17 26.56 -6.76
N TRP A 115 13.26 27.19 -7.92
CA TRP A 115 12.87 26.58 -9.19
C TRP A 115 14.10 26.38 -10.07
N ASN A 116 14.13 25.24 -10.76
CA ASN A 116 15.17 24.92 -11.72
C ASN A 116 14.50 24.57 -13.06
N LEU A 117 15.09 25.06 -14.15
CA LEU A 117 14.68 24.76 -15.51
C LEU A 117 15.66 23.80 -16.18
N TYR A 118 15.12 22.90 -16.98
CA TYR A 118 15.83 21.79 -17.59
C TYR A 118 15.44 21.73 -19.05
N ASP A 119 16.42 21.86 -19.95
CA ASP A 119 16.19 21.55 -21.35
C ASP A 119 16.16 20.03 -21.54
N LEU A 120 15.16 19.53 -22.28
CA LEU A 120 14.96 18.09 -22.48
C LEU A 120 15.49 17.59 -23.83
N GLY A 121 16.50 18.26 -24.37
CA GLY A 121 16.98 18.04 -25.73
C GLY A 121 16.05 18.70 -26.74
N SER A 122 15.61 19.93 -26.45
CA SER A 122 14.76 20.70 -27.35
C SER A 122 15.51 20.99 -28.65
N THR A 123 14.77 21.08 -29.76
CA THR A 123 15.37 21.37 -31.08
C THR A 123 15.74 22.84 -31.22
N SER A 124 15.01 23.71 -30.54
CA SER A 124 15.07 25.18 -30.70
C SER A 124 15.72 25.89 -29.50
N GLY A 125 16.07 25.14 -28.46
CA GLY A 125 16.68 25.65 -27.23
C GLY A 125 15.68 26.22 -26.22
N THR A 126 16.10 26.19 -24.96
CA THR A 126 15.41 26.82 -23.82
C THR A 126 16.32 27.89 -23.21
N TYR A 127 15.79 29.05 -22.82
CA TYR A 127 16.57 30.18 -22.32
C TYR A 127 16.00 30.73 -21.00
N VAL A 128 16.87 31.17 -20.09
CA VAL A 128 16.50 31.89 -18.85
C VAL A 128 17.32 33.17 -18.78
N ARG A 129 16.67 34.33 -18.67
CA ARG A 129 17.35 35.65 -18.69
C ARG A 129 18.31 35.78 -19.90
N GLY A 130 17.92 35.24 -21.06
CA GLY A 130 18.72 35.20 -22.29
C GLY A 130 19.91 34.22 -22.29
N ARG A 131 20.15 33.44 -21.23
CA ARG A 131 21.16 32.37 -21.19
C ARG A 131 20.56 31.04 -21.61
N THR A 132 21.21 30.33 -22.53
CA THR A 132 20.77 29.00 -22.96
C THR A 132 20.92 27.97 -21.83
N ALA A 133 19.87 27.20 -21.57
CA ALA A 133 19.90 26.06 -20.68
C ALA A 133 20.65 24.89 -21.33
N PRO A 134 21.80 24.45 -20.78
CA PRO A 134 22.49 23.26 -21.28
C PRO A 134 21.61 22.02 -21.07
N ALA A 135 21.64 21.07 -22.00
CA ALA A 135 20.83 19.85 -21.92
C ALA A 135 21.14 18.96 -20.68
N GLU A 136 22.25 19.18 -19.97
CA GLU A 136 22.70 18.35 -18.85
C GLU A 136 22.64 19.03 -17.47
N GLU A 137 22.60 20.37 -17.43
CA GLU A 137 22.66 21.17 -16.20
C GLU A 137 21.39 21.99 -15.99
N PRO A 138 20.86 22.05 -14.76
CA PRO A 138 19.71 22.90 -14.47
C PRO A 138 20.11 24.38 -14.50
N LEU A 139 19.22 25.26 -14.96
CA LEU A 139 19.33 26.69 -14.69
C LEU A 139 18.40 27.07 -13.53
N PRO A 140 18.89 27.76 -12.49
CA PRO A 140 18.01 28.31 -11.46
C PRO A 140 17.12 29.40 -12.06
N VAL A 141 15.88 29.46 -11.61
CA VAL A 141 14.86 30.43 -12.02
C VAL A 141 14.25 31.05 -10.77
N GLU A 142 14.19 32.38 -10.76
CA GLU A 142 13.53 33.16 -9.71
C GLU A 142 12.19 33.70 -10.20
N PHE A 143 11.32 34.08 -9.27
CA PHE A 143 10.05 34.73 -9.63
C PHE A 143 10.33 36.09 -10.31
N GLY A 144 9.63 36.35 -11.41
CA GLY A 144 9.83 37.50 -12.29
C GLY A 144 10.79 37.24 -13.45
N ASP A 145 11.51 36.13 -13.45
CA ASP A 145 12.42 35.79 -14.55
C ASP A 145 11.68 35.50 -15.85
N GLU A 146 12.24 36.02 -16.95
CA GLU A 146 11.86 35.63 -18.30
C GLU A 146 12.50 34.28 -18.66
N ILE A 147 11.65 33.34 -19.05
CA ILE A 147 11.96 32.03 -19.57
C ILE A 147 11.46 31.97 -21.01
N SER A 148 12.32 31.61 -21.96
CA SER A 148 11.94 31.47 -23.36
C SER A 148 12.01 30.00 -23.78
N PHE A 149 10.93 29.49 -24.38
CA PHE A 149 10.89 28.17 -25.01
C PHE A 149 10.88 28.36 -26.52
N ALA A 150 12.00 28.08 -27.20
CA ALA A 150 12.28 28.66 -28.51
C ALA A 150 12.15 30.20 -28.44
N ASP A 151 11.29 30.78 -29.27
CA ASP A 151 11.05 32.24 -29.34
C ASP A 151 9.83 32.70 -28.53
N ILE A 152 9.25 31.83 -27.69
CA ILE A 152 8.04 32.13 -26.91
C ILE A 152 8.45 32.51 -25.48
N PRO A 153 8.32 33.80 -25.09
CA PRO A 153 8.64 34.24 -23.75
C PRO A 153 7.53 33.88 -22.76
N ALA A 154 7.94 33.60 -21.53
CA ALA A 154 7.07 33.35 -20.39
C ALA A 154 7.72 33.84 -19.11
N TRP A 155 6.92 34.25 -18.13
CA TRP A 155 7.41 34.73 -16.83
C TRP A 155 6.96 33.80 -15.71
N LEU A 156 7.90 33.43 -14.83
CA LEU A 156 7.57 32.66 -13.64
C LEU A 156 7.00 33.59 -12.58
N GLU A 157 5.75 33.39 -12.19
CA GLU A 157 5.06 34.23 -11.21
C GLU A 157 4.72 33.47 -9.94
N ALA A 158 4.91 34.14 -8.80
CA ALA A 158 4.46 33.63 -7.52
C ALA A 158 2.93 33.71 -7.42
N VAL A 159 2.34 32.79 -6.65
CA VAL A 159 0.92 32.90 -6.29
C VAL A 159 0.77 34.04 -5.28
N SER A 160 -0.14 34.99 -5.55
CA SER A 160 -0.36 36.13 -4.65
C SER A 160 -0.84 35.67 -3.25
N PRO A 161 -0.53 36.43 -2.19
CA PRO A 161 -1.00 36.10 -0.83
C PRO A 161 -2.52 35.96 -0.76
N GLU A 162 -3.27 36.81 -1.45
CA GLU A 162 -4.74 36.74 -1.50
C GLU A 162 -5.25 35.45 -2.15
N GLU A 163 -4.68 35.06 -3.30
CA GLU A 163 -5.05 33.82 -3.98
C GLU A 163 -4.70 32.60 -3.12
N LYS A 164 -3.53 32.60 -2.46
CA LYS A 164 -3.15 31.55 -1.50
C LYS A 164 -4.19 31.42 -0.38
N GLN A 165 -4.60 32.54 0.23
CA GLN A 165 -5.56 32.54 1.33
C GLN A 165 -6.97 32.11 0.88
N ALA A 166 -7.46 32.63 -0.26
CA ALA A 166 -8.75 32.28 -0.84
C ALA A 166 -8.83 30.79 -1.20
N ARG A 167 -7.76 30.23 -1.79
CA ARG A 167 -7.66 28.79 -2.10
C ARG A 167 -7.65 27.93 -0.87
N ARG A 168 -6.92 28.34 0.17
CA ARG A 168 -6.90 27.62 1.45
C ARG A 168 -8.28 27.58 2.11
N LYS A 169 -9.02 28.70 2.08
CA LYS A 169 -10.42 28.76 2.55
C LYS A 169 -11.32 27.83 1.73
N ARG A 170 -11.18 27.84 0.40
CA ARG A 170 -11.94 26.95 -0.50
C ARG A 170 -11.64 25.47 -0.26
N ARG A 171 -10.37 25.10 -0.05
CA ARG A 171 -9.95 23.72 0.29
C ARG A 171 -10.44 23.28 1.67
N ALA A 172 -10.46 24.18 2.66
CA ALA A 172 -10.93 23.87 4.00
C ALA A 172 -12.39 23.41 4.05
N GLY A 173 -13.22 23.84 3.09
CA GLY A 173 -14.61 23.38 2.93
C GLY A 173 -14.77 22.13 2.06
N LEU A 174 -13.94 21.95 1.02
CA LEU A 174 -14.10 20.89 0.00
C LEU A 174 -13.30 19.62 0.31
N ASP A 175 -12.16 19.74 0.98
CA ASP A 175 -11.19 18.66 1.16
C ASP A 175 -11.27 18.01 2.55
N LYS A 176 -12.27 18.40 3.37
CA LYS A 176 -12.38 17.94 4.77
C LYS A 176 -12.85 16.47 4.81
N PRO A 177 -12.02 15.53 5.30
CA PRO A 177 -12.44 14.14 5.42
C PRO A 177 -13.56 13.99 6.45
N VAL A 178 -14.35 12.92 6.30
CA VAL A 178 -15.46 12.62 7.20
C VAL A 178 -14.90 12.35 8.61
N SER A 179 -15.66 12.75 9.62
CA SER A 179 -15.30 12.50 11.02
C SER A 179 -15.03 11.00 11.27
N PRO A 180 -13.89 10.62 11.90
CA PRO A 180 -13.52 9.22 12.11
C PRO A 180 -14.33 8.53 13.21
N TRP A 181 -15.11 9.27 14.01
CA TRP A 181 -15.77 8.74 15.21
C TRP A 181 -16.74 7.60 14.91
N GLY A 182 -17.58 7.73 13.89
CA GLY A 182 -18.54 6.68 13.53
C GLY A 182 -17.84 5.38 13.12
N LEU A 183 -16.75 5.50 12.36
CA LEU A 183 -15.95 4.37 11.90
C LEU A 183 -15.20 3.69 13.06
N LEU A 184 -14.66 4.47 14.00
CA LEU A 184 -14.02 3.96 15.22
C LEU A 184 -14.97 3.15 16.09
N ILE A 185 -16.18 3.66 16.33
CA ILE A 185 -17.21 2.98 17.14
C ILE A 185 -17.61 1.67 16.45
N LEU A 186 -17.90 1.73 15.16
CA LEU A 186 -18.31 0.57 14.38
C LEU A 186 -17.23 -0.52 14.36
N MET A 187 -15.97 -0.13 14.19
CA MET A 187 -14.83 -1.05 14.25
C MET A 187 -14.65 -1.67 15.64
N SER A 188 -14.79 -0.86 16.70
CA SER A 188 -14.67 -1.34 18.07
C SER A 188 -15.76 -2.38 18.37
N PHE A 189 -16.99 -2.14 17.91
CA PHE A 189 -18.08 -3.10 18.04
C PHE A 189 -17.81 -4.39 17.26
N PHE A 190 -17.33 -4.27 16.02
CA PHE A 190 -16.92 -5.43 15.21
C PHE A 190 -15.83 -6.26 15.92
N GLN A 191 -14.81 -5.63 16.49
CA GLN A 191 -13.73 -6.29 17.24
C GLN A 191 -14.23 -6.99 18.50
N ILE A 192 -15.10 -6.34 19.28
CA ILE A 192 -15.68 -6.91 20.51
C ILE A 192 -16.53 -8.14 20.17
N LEU A 193 -17.42 -8.04 19.17
CA LEU A 193 -18.25 -9.17 18.75
C LEU A 193 -17.43 -10.33 18.20
N THR A 194 -16.38 -10.03 17.42
CA THR A 194 -15.44 -11.04 16.90
C THR A 194 -14.75 -11.78 18.06
N CYS A 195 -14.29 -11.05 19.08
CA CYS A 195 -13.66 -11.63 20.26
C CYS A 195 -14.61 -12.55 21.03
N ILE A 196 -15.84 -12.10 21.31
CA ILE A 196 -16.83 -12.91 22.03
C ILE A 196 -17.18 -14.17 21.24
N GLN A 197 -17.39 -14.04 19.92
CA GLN A 197 -17.66 -15.18 19.04
C GLN A 197 -16.55 -16.23 19.09
N LEU A 198 -15.28 -15.80 19.07
CA LEU A 198 -14.14 -16.71 19.14
C LEU A 198 -14.04 -17.40 20.50
N ILE A 199 -14.25 -16.70 21.61
CA ILE A 199 -14.23 -17.30 22.96
C ILE A 199 -15.31 -18.39 23.06
N ILE A 200 -16.51 -18.11 22.56
CA ILE A 200 -17.63 -19.06 22.61
C ILE A 200 -17.34 -20.29 21.75
N SER A 201 -16.76 -20.11 20.55
CA SER A 201 -16.61 -21.21 19.60
C SER A 201 -15.34 -22.04 19.78
N THR A 202 -14.22 -21.43 20.15
CA THR A 202 -12.96 -22.15 20.37
C THR A 202 -12.87 -22.77 21.76
N GLY A 203 -13.60 -22.23 22.74
CA GLY A 203 -13.70 -22.78 24.09
C GLY A 203 -12.35 -22.95 24.77
N GLU A 204 -12.10 -24.13 25.35
CA GLU A 204 -10.83 -24.46 26.02
C GLU A 204 -9.61 -24.39 25.09
N LYS A 205 -9.80 -24.41 23.76
CA LYS A 205 -8.70 -24.27 22.79
C LYS A 205 -8.31 -22.81 22.53
N ALA A 206 -9.08 -21.85 23.06
CA ALA A 206 -8.79 -20.43 22.92
C ALA A 206 -7.45 -20.08 23.59
N ASP A 207 -6.66 -19.22 22.95
CA ASP A 207 -5.47 -18.68 23.61
C ASP A 207 -5.90 -17.74 24.78
N PRO A 208 -5.33 -17.90 25.99
CA PRO A 208 -5.63 -17.05 27.15
C PRO A 208 -5.48 -15.54 26.89
N ALA A 209 -4.59 -15.16 25.98
CA ALA A 209 -4.33 -13.76 25.65
C ALA A 209 -5.36 -13.18 24.68
N LEU A 210 -6.29 -13.96 24.13
CA LEU A 210 -7.22 -13.54 23.10
C LEU A 210 -8.02 -12.26 23.46
N PRO A 211 -8.66 -12.13 24.65
CA PRO A 211 -9.39 -10.92 24.99
C PRO A 211 -8.48 -9.71 25.13
N LEU A 212 -7.28 -9.90 25.69
CA LEU A 212 -6.28 -8.84 25.83
C LEU A 212 -5.78 -8.37 24.48
N ILE A 213 -5.63 -9.28 23.51
CA ILE A 213 -5.16 -8.97 22.16
C ILE A 213 -6.22 -8.17 21.39
N PHE A 214 -7.49 -8.56 21.44
CA PHE A 214 -8.56 -7.80 20.81
C PHE A 214 -8.76 -6.43 21.48
N LEU A 215 -8.73 -6.37 22.81
CA LEU A 215 -8.72 -5.10 23.55
C LEU A 215 -7.52 -4.22 23.17
N GLY A 216 -6.33 -4.82 23.08
CA GLY A 216 -5.09 -4.16 22.67
C GLY A 216 -5.18 -3.63 21.25
N MET A 217 -5.77 -4.38 20.33
CA MET A 217 -6.02 -3.96 18.95
C MET A 217 -6.97 -2.75 18.89
N THR A 218 -8.06 -2.77 19.66
CA THR A 218 -8.95 -1.63 19.81
C THR A 218 -8.21 -0.43 20.41
N ALA A 219 -7.49 -0.62 21.51
CA ALA A 219 -6.75 0.45 22.19
C ALA A 219 -5.72 1.09 21.26
N VAL A 220 -4.94 0.29 20.52
CA VAL A 220 -3.94 0.78 19.57
C VAL A 220 -4.57 1.59 18.44
N MET A 221 -5.71 1.14 17.89
CA MET A 221 -6.47 1.89 16.90
C MET A 221 -6.92 3.26 17.44
N TRP A 222 -7.45 3.30 18.66
CA TRP A 222 -7.89 4.54 19.31
C TRP A 222 -6.72 5.47 19.62
N ILE A 223 -5.64 4.95 20.22
CA ILE A 223 -4.42 5.71 20.53
C ILE A 223 -3.85 6.31 19.24
N TYR A 224 -3.76 5.54 18.16
CA TYR A 224 -3.30 6.02 16.86
C TYR A 224 -4.13 7.22 16.38
N CYS A 225 -5.45 7.08 16.37
CA CYS A 225 -6.35 8.13 15.89
C CYS A 225 -6.30 9.39 16.77
N LEU A 226 -6.33 9.22 18.10
CA LEU A 226 -6.27 10.33 19.05
C LEU A 226 -4.93 11.07 18.95
N THR A 227 -3.82 10.34 18.84
CA THR A 227 -2.48 10.91 18.70
C THR A 227 -2.38 11.74 17.43
N LEU A 228 -2.76 11.17 16.28
CA LEU A 228 -2.71 11.89 15.02
C LEU A 228 -3.67 13.09 14.98
N ARG A 229 -4.83 12.98 15.63
CA ARG A 229 -5.75 14.11 15.79
C ARG A 229 -5.17 15.23 16.66
N ALA A 230 -4.42 14.89 17.71
CA ALA A 230 -3.66 15.87 18.49
C ALA A 230 -2.62 16.60 17.60
N PHE A 231 -2.03 15.89 16.64
CA PHE A 231 -1.20 16.47 15.57
C PHE A 231 -1.99 17.09 14.40
N ARG A 232 -3.27 17.40 14.60
CA ARG A 232 -4.19 18.04 13.64
C ARG A 232 -4.40 17.24 12.34
N ARG A 233 -4.23 15.92 12.37
CA ARG A 233 -4.52 15.04 11.23
C ARG A 233 -5.94 14.50 11.28
N VAL A 234 -6.54 14.31 10.11
CA VAL A 234 -7.98 14.02 9.98
C VAL A 234 -8.32 12.89 9.01
N GLY A 235 -7.37 12.40 8.22
CA GLY A 235 -7.58 11.26 7.31
C GLY A 235 -7.15 9.98 7.98
N PHE A 236 -8.07 9.03 8.16
CA PHE A 236 -7.83 7.77 8.89
C PHE A 236 -8.33 6.54 8.13
N GLU A 237 -8.93 6.74 6.96
CA GLU A 237 -9.72 5.72 6.28
C GLU A 237 -8.89 4.53 5.81
N MET A 238 -7.68 4.78 5.29
CA MET A 238 -6.78 3.72 4.84
C MET A 238 -6.32 2.84 6.00
N GLU A 239 -6.04 3.45 7.14
CA GLU A 239 -5.65 2.74 8.35
C GLU A 239 -6.83 1.96 8.93
N MET A 240 -8.05 2.48 8.85
CA MET A 240 -9.26 1.74 9.24
C MET A 240 -9.48 0.51 8.36
N ILE A 241 -9.23 0.62 7.06
CA ILE A 241 -9.24 -0.54 6.15
C ILE A 241 -8.18 -1.57 6.59
N ALA A 242 -6.97 -1.12 6.93
CA ALA A 242 -5.92 -2.01 7.43
C ALA A 242 -6.30 -2.66 8.78
N PHE A 243 -6.87 -1.91 9.72
CA PHE A 243 -7.35 -2.43 11.01
C PHE A 243 -8.48 -3.45 10.83
N PHE A 244 -9.39 -3.25 9.86
CA PHE A 244 -10.42 -4.22 9.52
C PHE A 244 -9.81 -5.55 9.09
N LEU A 245 -8.90 -5.53 8.11
CA LEU A 245 -8.22 -6.71 7.60
C LEU A 245 -7.38 -7.41 8.69
N CYS A 246 -6.65 -6.63 9.50
CA CYS A 246 -5.87 -7.15 10.62
C CYS A 246 -6.77 -7.79 11.70
N THR A 247 -7.98 -7.27 11.91
CA THR A 247 -8.95 -7.88 12.84
C THR A 247 -9.39 -9.25 12.34
N ILE A 248 -9.70 -9.39 11.04
CA ILE A 248 -10.02 -10.69 10.44
C ILE A 248 -8.79 -11.61 10.48
N SER A 249 -7.59 -11.09 10.24
CA SER A 249 -6.33 -11.84 10.35
C SER A 249 -6.14 -12.46 11.73
N LEU A 250 -6.32 -11.68 12.79
CA LEU A 250 -6.28 -12.16 14.17
C LEU A 250 -7.36 -13.22 14.42
N ALA A 251 -8.56 -13.01 13.85
CA ALA A 251 -9.67 -13.91 14.03
C ALA A 251 -9.44 -15.30 13.39
N VAL A 252 -8.91 -15.34 12.17
CA VAL A 252 -8.52 -16.60 11.49
C VAL A 252 -7.32 -17.25 12.18
N THR A 253 -6.36 -16.46 12.64
CA THR A 253 -5.22 -16.99 13.40
C THR A 253 -5.70 -17.63 14.71
N ALA A 254 -6.68 -17.03 15.38
CA ALA A 254 -7.23 -17.53 16.63
C ALA A 254 -8.01 -18.83 16.47
N SER A 255 -8.71 -19.02 15.35
CA SER A 255 -9.44 -20.28 15.09
C SER A 255 -8.54 -21.40 14.60
N PHE A 256 -7.50 -21.10 13.80
CA PHE A 256 -6.66 -22.12 13.17
C PHE A 256 -5.38 -22.43 13.96
N ALA A 257 -4.68 -21.41 14.44
CA ALA A 257 -3.39 -21.52 15.13
C ALA A 257 -3.35 -20.63 16.39
N PRO A 258 -4.12 -20.96 17.46
CA PRO A 258 -4.27 -20.11 18.65
C PRO A 258 -2.95 -19.62 19.26
N ALA A 259 -1.95 -20.51 19.36
CA ALA A 259 -0.63 -20.17 19.91
C ALA A 259 0.15 -19.12 19.08
N SER A 260 -0.24 -18.86 17.83
CA SER A 260 0.37 -17.85 16.97
C SER A 260 -0.30 -16.47 17.08
N VAL A 261 -1.45 -16.34 17.77
CA VAL A 261 -2.17 -15.07 17.90
C VAL A 261 -1.31 -13.97 18.55
N PRO A 262 -0.56 -14.22 19.64
CA PRO A 262 0.32 -13.19 20.20
C PRO A 262 1.42 -12.74 19.23
N LYS A 263 1.99 -13.69 18.47
CA LYS A 263 3.01 -13.41 17.45
C LYS A 263 2.45 -12.54 16.32
N GLN A 264 1.23 -12.84 15.86
CA GLN A 264 0.57 -12.08 14.80
C GLN A 264 0.19 -10.67 15.28
N PHE A 265 -0.30 -10.53 16.51
CA PHE A 265 -0.55 -9.22 17.12
C PHE A 265 0.73 -8.38 17.21
N PHE A 266 1.83 -8.97 17.68
CA PHE A 266 3.13 -8.28 17.72
C PHE A 266 3.61 -7.87 16.32
N ALA A 267 3.39 -8.69 15.30
CA ALA A 267 3.71 -8.35 13.91
C ALA A 267 2.87 -7.17 13.39
N ILE A 268 1.59 -7.06 13.78
CA ILE A 268 0.75 -5.88 13.47
C ILE A 268 1.35 -4.63 14.14
N LEU A 269 1.72 -4.69 15.42
CA LEU A 269 2.33 -3.56 16.13
C LEU A 269 3.64 -3.12 15.48
N LEU A 270 4.51 -4.07 15.16
CA LEU A 270 5.80 -3.78 14.51
C LEU A 270 5.59 -3.24 13.09
N GLY A 271 4.59 -3.74 12.36
CA GLY A 271 4.16 -3.20 11.08
C GLY A 271 3.69 -1.75 11.19
N MET A 272 2.86 -1.42 12.18
CA MET A 272 2.42 -0.04 12.44
C MET A 272 3.59 0.89 12.79
N VAL A 273 4.56 0.43 13.59
CA VAL A 273 5.79 1.19 13.86
C VAL A 273 6.56 1.42 12.56
N GLY A 274 6.74 0.38 11.74
CA GLY A 274 7.38 0.49 10.42
C GLY A 274 6.67 1.46 9.49
N PHE A 275 5.33 1.45 9.47
CA PHE A 275 4.50 2.40 8.72
C PHE A 275 4.69 3.85 9.17
N LEU A 276 4.73 4.11 10.48
CA LEU A 276 4.97 5.44 11.03
C LEU A 276 6.39 5.93 10.71
N VAL A 277 7.40 5.08 10.87
CA VAL A 277 8.81 5.39 10.59
C VAL A 277 9.01 5.68 9.10
N LEU A 278 8.50 4.80 8.23
CA LEU A 278 8.59 4.97 6.78
C LEU A 278 7.81 6.21 6.34
N GLY A 279 6.59 6.42 6.84
CA GLY A 279 5.80 7.62 6.53
C GLY A 279 6.46 8.92 7.02
N TRP A 280 7.14 8.91 8.18
CA TRP A 280 7.94 10.05 8.64
C TRP A 280 9.15 10.32 7.73
N PHE A 281 9.79 9.25 7.26
CA PHE A 281 10.91 9.35 6.33
C PHE A 281 10.47 9.92 4.97
N LEU A 282 9.32 9.48 4.47
CA LEU A 282 8.70 9.96 3.23
C LEU A 282 8.19 11.41 3.29
N ARG A 283 8.28 12.10 4.45
CA ARG A 283 7.93 13.54 4.54
C ARG A 283 8.84 14.44 3.71
N ASP A 284 10.04 13.96 3.41
CA ASP A 284 11.09 14.74 2.78
C ASP A 284 11.65 13.97 1.60
N LEU A 285 11.36 14.50 0.41
CA LEU A 285 11.75 13.87 -0.84
C LEU A 285 13.27 13.84 -1.01
N SER A 286 14.02 14.81 -0.47
CA SER A 286 15.48 14.84 -0.55
C SER A 286 16.10 13.68 0.21
N ARG A 287 15.61 13.42 1.43
CA ARG A 287 16.01 12.24 2.22
C ARG A 287 15.63 10.95 1.51
N ALA A 288 14.41 10.90 0.94
CA ALA A 288 13.96 9.74 0.20
C ALA A 288 14.87 9.43 -0.99
N ASN A 289 15.24 10.46 -1.74
CA ASN A 289 16.14 10.35 -2.88
C ASN A 289 17.55 9.91 -2.45
N ALA A 290 18.13 10.50 -1.41
CA ALA A 290 19.47 10.16 -0.93
C ALA A 290 19.61 8.67 -0.56
N LEU A 291 18.56 8.06 -0.01
CA LEU A 291 18.55 6.64 0.35
C LEU A 291 18.21 5.67 -0.78
N ARG A 292 17.91 6.15 -2.00
CA ARG A 292 17.55 5.26 -3.12
C ARG A 292 18.54 4.12 -3.32
N LYS A 293 19.82 4.46 -3.46
CA LYS A 293 20.89 3.47 -3.75
C LYS A 293 21.00 2.46 -2.62
N PHE A 294 20.88 2.94 -1.38
CA PHE A 294 20.87 2.09 -0.20
C PHE A 294 19.70 1.11 -0.23
N MET A 295 18.48 1.56 -0.53
CA MET A 295 17.30 0.69 -0.63
C MET A 295 17.40 -0.33 -1.76
N ALA A 296 17.97 0.05 -2.90
CA ALA A 296 18.23 -0.87 -4.01
C ALA A 296 19.20 -1.99 -3.61
N VAL A 297 20.33 -1.61 -2.98
CA VAL A 297 21.33 -2.57 -2.49
C VAL A 297 20.73 -3.45 -1.39
N LEU A 298 19.96 -2.86 -0.46
CA LEU A 298 19.29 -3.61 0.60
C LEU A 298 18.31 -4.65 0.05
N ALA A 299 17.52 -4.33 -0.98
CA ALA A 299 16.64 -5.29 -1.62
C ALA A 299 17.41 -6.50 -2.18
N VAL A 300 18.51 -6.25 -2.89
CA VAL A 300 19.37 -7.32 -3.43
C VAL A 300 20.03 -8.12 -2.32
N LEU A 301 20.56 -7.46 -1.29
CA LEU A 301 21.21 -8.11 -0.16
C LEU A 301 20.24 -9.01 0.62
N LEU A 302 19.00 -8.58 0.83
CA LEU A 302 17.97 -9.40 1.49
C LEU A 302 17.68 -10.68 0.69
N LEU A 303 17.55 -10.57 -0.64
CA LEU A 303 17.34 -11.72 -1.50
C LEU A 303 18.58 -12.62 -1.57
N ALA A 304 19.77 -12.05 -1.76
CA ALA A 304 21.02 -12.80 -1.77
C ALA A 304 21.29 -13.52 -0.43
N ALA A 305 21.01 -12.87 0.70
CA ALA A 305 21.10 -13.49 2.02
C ALA A 305 20.17 -14.70 2.15
N THR A 306 18.97 -14.63 1.57
CA THR A 306 18.03 -15.77 1.52
C THR A 306 18.58 -16.91 0.67
N LEU A 307 19.23 -16.62 -0.46
CA LEU A 307 19.88 -17.66 -1.28
C LEU A 307 20.98 -18.41 -0.54
N VAL A 308 21.69 -17.74 0.37
CA VAL A 308 22.77 -18.36 1.14
C VAL A 308 22.21 -19.06 2.38
N LEU A 309 21.51 -18.31 3.23
CA LEU A 309 21.09 -18.70 4.58
C LEU A 309 19.68 -19.29 4.67
N GLY A 310 18.91 -19.24 3.59
CA GLY A 310 17.52 -19.70 3.58
C GLY A 310 17.39 -21.20 3.84
N SER A 311 16.26 -21.58 4.41
CA SER A 311 15.83 -22.96 4.57
C SER A 311 14.81 -23.32 3.49
N SER A 312 14.90 -24.55 2.97
CA SER A 312 13.92 -25.06 2.01
C SER A 312 12.65 -25.48 2.74
N SER A 313 11.50 -24.92 2.35
CA SER A 313 10.18 -25.31 2.84
C SER A 313 9.24 -25.41 1.65
N GLY A 314 8.53 -26.53 1.48
CA GLY A 314 7.59 -26.72 0.38
C GLY A 314 8.21 -26.68 -1.03
N GLY A 315 9.53 -26.90 -1.16
CA GLY A 315 10.25 -26.90 -2.44
C GLY A 315 10.90 -25.57 -2.84
N ALA A 316 10.73 -24.51 -2.02
CA ALA A 316 11.32 -23.20 -2.26
C ALA A 316 12.21 -22.74 -1.07
N LYS A 317 13.33 -22.06 -1.37
CA LYS A 317 14.33 -21.58 -0.41
C LYS A 317 14.04 -20.12 -0.03
N ASN A 318 12.97 -19.88 0.72
CA ASN A 318 12.41 -18.53 0.90
C ASN A 318 12.44 -18.01 2.35
N TRP A 319 12.77 -18.87 3.32
CA TRP A 319 12.63 -18.56 4.75
C TRP A 319 13.95 -18.61 5.48
N ILE A 320 14.30 -17.56 6.21
CA ILE A 320 15.44 -17.55 7.14
C ILE A 320 14.89 -17.79 8.56
N LYS A 321 15.41 -18.82 9.24
CA LYS A 321 15.05 -19.16 10.62
C LYS A 321 16.19 -18.75 11.55
N LEU A 322 15.94 -17.81 12.46
CA LEU A 322 16.92 -17.29 13.43
C LEU A 322 16.31 -17.35 14.83
N GLY A 323 16.89 -18.14 15.73
CA GLY A 323 16.54 -18.13 17.16
C GLY A 323 15.05 -18.29 17.47
N GLY A 324 14.33 -19.14 16.73
CA GLY A 324 12.88 -19.36 16.90
C GLY A 324 11.97 -18.39 16.13
N MET A 325 12.52 -17.36 15.50
CA MET A 325 11.78 -16.47 14.59
C MET A 325 12.00 -16.89 13.13
N SER A 326 10.91 -16.87 12.35
CA SER A 326 10.95 -17.06 10.90
C SER A 326 10.73 -15.72 10.20
N LEU A 327 11.63 -15.39 9.28
CA LEU A 327 11.59 -14.16 8.51
C LEU A 327 11.66 -14.51 7.02
N GLN A 328 10.78 -13.91 6.22
CA GLN A 328 10.81 -13.99 4.76
C GLN A 328 11.36 -12.66 4.20
N PRO A 329 12.65 -12.59 3.84
CA PRO A 329 13.26 -11.34 3.39
C PRO A 329 12.63 -10.75 2.13
N SER A 330 12.06 -11.59 1.26
CA SER A 330 11.41 -11.13 0.02
C SER A 330 10.23 -10.19 0.29
N GLU A 331 9.52 -10.34 1.42
CA GLU A 331 8.46 -9.42 1.84
C GLU A 331 9.00 -7.99 2.09
N ILE A 332 10.12 -7.88 2.81
CA ILE A 332 10.76 -6.58 3.08
C ILE A 332 11.40 -6.02 1.80
N ALA A 333 12.00 -6.90 0.98
CA ALA A 333 12.62 -6.53 -0.28
C ALA A 333 11.63 -5.86 -1.25
N LYS A 334 10.34 -6.24 -1.25
CA LYS A 334 9.30 -5.56 -2.04
C LYS A 334 9.18 -4.07 -1.70
N VAL A 335 9.17 -3.74 -0.41
CA VAL A 335 9.08 -2.34 0.07
C VAL A 335 10.32 -1.56 -0.35
N CYS A 336 11.51 -2.13 -0.16
CA CYS A 336 12.78 -1.53 -0.61
C CYS A 336 12.84 -1.37 -2.13
N TYR A 337 12.31 -2.34 -2.88
CA TYR A 337 12.26 -2.33 -4.33
C TYR A 337 11.32 -1.25 -4.88
N ILE A 338 10.10 -1.12 -4.33
CA ILE A 338 9.18 -0.03 -4.66
C ILE A 338 9.87 1.31 -4.38
N PHE A 339 10.45 1.46 -3.20
CA PHE A 339 11.16 2.68 -2.81
C PHE A 339 12.26 3.04 -3.82
N ALA A 340 13.10 2.07 -4.15
CA ALA A 340 14.22 2.28 -5.07
C ALA A 340 13.75 2.57 -6.51
N GLY A 341 12.69 1.91 -6.95
CA GLY A 341 12.12 2.06 -8.29
C GLY A 341 11.33 3.35 -8.49
N SER A 342 10.62 3.79 -7.45
CA SER A 342 9.87 5.05 -7.47
C SER A 342 10.80 6.25 -7.33
N ALA A 343 11.91 6.12 -6.61
CA ALA A 343 12.95 7.14 -6.47
C ALA A 343 13.64 7.39 -7.80
N THR A 344 13.04 8.19 -8.67
CA THR A 344 13.64 8.63 -9.91
C THR A 344 14.58 9.80 -9.65
N LEU A 345 15.77 9.49 -9.11
CA LEU A 345 16.97 10.33 -9.31
C LEU A 345 17.33 10.28 -10.78
N ASP A 346 16.63 11.11 -11.56
CA ASP A 346 17.15 12.12 -12.47
C ASP A 346 16.05 12.41 -13.49
N ARG A 347 15.33 13.49 -13.23
CA ARG A 347 14.78 14.43 -14.21
C ARG A 347 14.22 13.71 -15.44
N LEU A 348 13.01 13.16 -15.30
CA LEU A 348 12.04 12.55 -16.23
C LEU A 348 12.45 12.03 -17.65
N PHE A 349 13.58 12.40 -18.25
CA PHE A 349 13.92 12.18 -19.65
C PHE A 349 15.37 11.72 -19.95
N ARG A 350 16.24 11.49 -18.93
CA ARG A 350 17.51 10.81 -19.20
C ARG A 350 17.27 9.31 -19.49
N LYS A 351 17.31 8.91 -20.77
CA LYS A 351 17.22 7.51 -21.27
C LYS A 351 18.10 6.49 -20.51
N LYS A 352 19.17 6.94 -19.84
CA LYS A 352 20.11 6.06 -19.09
C LYS A 352 19.56 5.51 -17.77
N ASN A 353 18.54 6.10 -17.15
CA ASN A 353 18.12 5.71 -15.80
C ASN A 353 17.13 4.55 -15.72
N LEU A 354 16.49 4.14 -16.82
CA LEU A 354 15.63 2.96 -16.82
C LEU A 354 16.47 1.67 -16.83
N GLY A 355 17.64 1.71 -17.48
CA GLY A 355 18.58 0.58 -17.53
C GLY A 355 19.07 0.12 -16.14
N LEU A 356 19.37 1.05 -15.22
CA LEU A 356 19.77 0.69 -13.86
C LEU A 356 18.64 0.01 -13.08
N PHE A 357 17.41 0.53 -13.20
CA PHE A 357 16.26 -0.09 -12.56
C PHE A 357 15.95 -1.47 -13.18
N MET A 358 16.07 -1.59 -14.50
CA MET A 358 15.94 -2.86 -15.21
C MET A 358 16.99 -3.89 -14.74
N ALA A 359 18.24 -3.47 -14.55
CA ALA A 359 19.30 -4.32 -14.01
C ALA A 359 18.97 -4.78 -12.58
N LEU A 360 18.49 -3.88 -11.72
CA LEU A 360 18.01 -4.22 -10.37
C LEU A 360 16.89 -5.27 -10.45
N THR A 361 15.91 -5.08 -11.32
CA THR A 361 14.81 -6.04 -11.52
C THR A 361 15.32 -7.40 -11.97
N LEU A 362 16.21 -7.45 -12.96
CA LEU A 362 16.77 -8.70 -13.47
C LEU A 362 17.53 -9.46 -12.37
N ILE A 363 18.29 -8.75 -11.53
CA ILE A 363 18.98 -9.34 -10.38
C ILE A 363 17.96 -9.90 -9.38
N CYS A 364 16.94 -9.12 -9.00
CA CYS A 364 15.90 -9.57 -8.08
C CYS A 364 15.15 -10.80 -8.62
N LEU A 365 14.72 -10.78 -9.89
CA LEU A 365 14.03 -11.90 -10.54
C LEU A 365 14.95 -13.13 -10.64
N GLY A 366 16.22 -12.95 -10.96
CA GLY A 366 17.22 -14.02 -10.97
C GLY A 366 17.35 -14.66 -9.58
N CYS A 367 17.45 -13.86 -8.53
CA CYS A 367 17.49 -14.38 -7.16
C CYS A 367 16.22 -15.18 -6.81
N LEU A 368 15.03 -14.66 -7.11
CA LEU A 368 13.76 -15.32 -6.81
C LEU A 368 13.57 -16.61 -7.63
N ALA A 369 13.99 -16.63 -8.89
CA ALA A 369 13.98 -17.83 -9.73
C ALA A 369 14.92 -18.92 -9.18
N LEU A 370 16.10 -18.53 -8.66
CA LEU A 370 17.03 -19.46 -8.01
C LEU A 370 16.45 -20.03 -6.70
N MET A 371 15.62 -19.27 -5.98
CA MET A 371 14.90 -19.75 -4.78
C MET A 371 13.73 -20.68 -5.10
N ASN A 372 13.32 -20.79 -6.36
CA ASN A 372 12.04 -21.37 -6.80
C ASN A 372 10.80 -20.60 -6.27
N ASP A 373 10.93 -19.29 -6.01
CA ASP A 373 9.81 -18.44 -5.56
C ASP A 373 9.12 -17.75 -6.75
N PHE A 374 8.32 -18.52 -7.49
CA PHE A 374 7.64 -18.03 -8.69
C PHE A 374 6.59 -16.96 -8.37
N GLY A 375 5.86 -17.10 -7.26
CA GLY A 375 4.86 -16.14 -6.83
C GLY A 375 5.47 -14.77 -6.56
N ALA A 376 6.54 -14.70 -5.76
CA ALA A 376 7.23 -13.44 -5.53
C ALA A 376 7.86 -12.89 -6.82
N ALA A 377 8.43 -13.74 -7.69
CA ALA A 377 8.99 -13.29 -8.97
C ALA A 377 7.92 -12.60 -9.84
N ALA A 378 6.73 -13.18 -9.96
CA ALA A 378 5.61 -12.57 -10.67
C ALA A 378 5.19 -11.23 -10.06
N ILE A 379 5.15 -11.14 -8.72
CA ILE A 379 4.83 -9.89 -8.00
C ILE A 379 5.85 -8.79 -8.29
N PHE A 380 7.16 -9.09 -8.21
CA PHE A 380 8.23 -8.15 -8.54
C PHE A 380 8.16 -7.71 -10.01
N PHE A 381 7.83 -8.64 -10.91
CA PHE A 381 7.72 -8.36 -12.34
C PHE A 381 6.52 -7.44 -12.67
N VAL A 382 5.33 -7.69 -12.11
CA VAL A 382 4.19 -6.79 -12.30
C VAL A 382 4.47 -5.40 -11.71
N THR A 383 5.11 -5.36 -10.54
CA THR A 383 5.55 -4.10 -9.91
C THR A 383 6.55 -3.35 -10.80
N PHE A 384 7.49 -4.07 -11.43
CA PHE A 384 8.40 -3.51 -12.43
C PHE A 384 7.64 -2.87 -13.59
N ILE A 385 6.68 -3.59 -14.20
CA ILE A 385 5.90 -3.08 -15.34
C ILE A 385 5.19 -1.78 -14.96
N VAL A 386 4.55 -1.74 -13.79
CA VAL A 386 3.83 -0.54 -13.32
C VAL A 386 4.78 0.64 -13.16
N ILE A 387 5.92 0.45 -12.49
CA ILE A 387 6.92 1.50 -12.28
C ILE A 387 7.54 1.94 -13.62
N ALA A 388 7.90 0.99 -14.48
CA ALA A 388 8.50 1.26 -15.78
C ALA A 388 7.52 2.00 -16.70
N PHE A 389 6.23 1.64 -16.69
CA PHE A 389 5.18 2.31 -17.43
C PHE A 389 5.00 3.75 -16.96
N LEU A 390 4.85 3.97 -15.66
CA LEU A 390 4.67 5.32 -15.10
C LEU A 390 5.92 6.20 -15.27
N ARG A 391 7.11 5.61 -15.46
CA ARG A 391 8.35 6.34 -15.77
C ARG A 391 8.54 6.68 -17.23
N SER A 392 8.24 5.73 -18.13
CA SER A 392 8.68 5.81 -19.53
C SER A 392 7.55 6.19 -20.48
N GLY A 393 6.31 5.80 -20.19
CA GLY A 393 5.18 5.91 -21.11
C GLY A 393 5.34 5.15 -22.43
N ASP A 394 6.41 4.36 -22.60
CA ASP A 394 6.75 3.69 -23.85
C ASP A 394 6.22 2.26 -23.88
N TRP A 395 5.06 2.11 -24.52
CA TRP A 395 4.41 0.83 -24.74
C TRP A 395 5.26 -0.18 -25.50
N ALA A 396 6.13 0.26 -26.41
CA ALA A 396 6.95 -0.64 -27.23
C ALA A 396 8.05 -1.31 -26.39
N THR A 397 8.76 -0.52 -25.57
CA THR A 397 9.77 -1.05 -24.64
C THR A 397 9.12 -2.01 -23.62
N LEU A 398 7.93 -1.69 -23.11
CA LEU A 398 7.20 -2.58 -22.21
C LEU A 398 6.77 -3.88 -22.89
N ALA A 399 6.22 -3.81 -24.10
CA ALA A 399 5.83 -5.00 -24.86
C ALA A 399 7.02 -5.93 -25.11
N LEU A 400 8.18 -5.38 -25.44
CA LEU A 400 9.42 -6.14 -25.60
C LEU A 400 9.85 -6.83 -24.29
N ILE A 401 9.79 -6.12 -23.16
CA ILE A 401 10.17 -6.68 -21.86
C ILE A 401 9.18 -7.77 -21.41
N CYS A 402 7.88 -7.56 -21.63
CA CYS A 402 6.85 -8.57 -21.39
C CYS A 402 7.10 -9.81 -22.24
N GLY A 403 7.43 -9.64 -23.53
CA GLY A 403 7.82 -10.75 -24.41
C GLY A 403 9.05 -11.51 -23.92
N GLY A 404 10.11 -10.77 -23.53
CA GLY A 404 11.35 -11.36 -23.00
C GLY A 404 11.15 -12.12 -21.70
N CYS A 405 10.35 -11.59 -20.76
CA CYS A 405 10.04 -12.27 -19.51
C CYS A 405 9.11 -13.47 -19.72
N GLY A 406 8.17 -13.39 -20.68
CA GLY A 406 7.37 -14.54 -21.09
C GLY A 406 8.25 -15.68 -21.60
N ALA A 407 9.21 -15.38 -22.49
CA ALA A 407 10.18 -16.36 -22.96
C ALA A 407 11.04 -16.93 -21.82
N GLY A 408 11.54 -16.08 -20.92
CA GLY A 408 12.27 -16.52 -19.73
C GLY A 408 11.43 -17.41 -18.79
N GLY A 409 10.14 -17.12 -18.65
CA GLY A 409 9.19 -17.95 -17.91
C GLY A 409 9.01 -19.33 -18.52
N LEU A 410 8.88 -19.42 -19.86
CA LEU A 410 8.81 -20.70 -20.57
C LEU A 410 10.08 -21.54 -20.38
N VAL A 411 11.25 -20.91 -20.42
CA VAL A 411 12.53 -21.58 -20.12
C VAL A 411 12.58 -22.05 -18.66
N LEU A 412 12.08 -21.25 -17.71
CA LEU A 412 12.03 -21.65 -16.31
C LEU A 412 11.13 -22.88 -16.10
N LEU A 413 10.00 -22.95 -16.80
CA LEU A 413 9.07 -24.08 -16.73
C LEU A 413 9.70 -25.38 -17.22
N SER A 414 10.59 -25.34 -18.21
CA SER A 414 11.29 -26.54 -18.69
C SER A 414 12.43 -26.98 -17.77
N VAL A 415 13.02 -26.06 -17.00
CA VAL A 415 14.19 -26.33 -16.15
C VAL A 415 13.82 -26.66 -14.71
N LYS A 416 12.67 -26.21 -14.19
CA LYS A 416 12.28 -26.36 -12.78
C LYS A 416 11.07 -27.31 -12.62
N PRO A 417 11.29 -28.60 -12.30
CA PRO A 417 10.21 -29.58 -12.14
C PRO A 417 9.17 -29.21 -11.08
N HIS A 418 9.54 -28.48 -10.03
CA HIS A 418 8.61 -28.06 -8.99
C HIS A 418 7.57 -27.05 -9.50
N VAL A 419 8.00 -26.07 -10.31
CA VAL A 419 7.09 -25.08 -10.91
C VAL A 419 6.20 -25.77 -11.93
N LEU A 420 6.78 -26.64 -12.77
CA LEU A 420 6.04 -27.42 -13.76
C LEU A 420 4.91 -28.24 -13.12
N LYS A 421 5.15 -28.89 -11.97
CA LYS A 421 4.12 -29.65 -11.26
C LYS A 421 2.91 -28.81 -10.86
N ARG A 422 3.12 -27.56 -10.40
CA ARG A 422 2.02 -26.64 -10.03
C ARG A 422 1.21 -26.17 -11.24
N PHE A 423 1.85 -26.03 -12.39
CA PHE A 423 1.17 -25.72 -13.65
C PHE A 423 0.46 -26.94 -14.24
N ALA A 424 1.01 -28.14 -14.07
CA ALA A 424 0.40 -29.38 -14.55
C ALA A 424 -0.88 -29.76 -13.77
N SER A 425 -0.95 -29.42 -12.48
CA SER A 425 -2.15 -29.64 -11.66
C SER A 425 -3.23 -28.57 -11.83
N TRP A 426 -2.88 -27.39 -12.36
CA TRP A 426 -3.80 -26.28 -12.54
C TRP A 426 -4.93 -26.65 -13.50
N GLY A 427 -6.19 -26.43 -13.08
CA GLY A 427 -7.39 -26.79 -13.83
C GLY A 427 -7.77 -28.27 -13.74
N HIS A 428 -6.90 -29.10 -13.17
CA HIS A 428 -7.05 -30.56 -13.04
C HIS A 428 -6.96 -31.02 -11.57
N ILE A 429 -7.15 -30.11 -10.61
CA ILE A 429 -6.98 -30.39 -9.17
C ILE A 429 -7.90 -31.53 -8.67
N TRP A 430 -9.05 -31.73 -9.33
CA TRP A 430 -10.01 -32.78 -8.99
C TRP A 430 -9.60 -34.18 -9.48
N GLU A 431 -8.63 -34.27 -10.38
CA GLU A 431 -8.12 -35.55 -10.89
C GLU A 431 -7.20 -36.25 -9.86
N ASP A 432 -6.54 -35.48 -8.98
CA ASP A 432 -5.66 -35.99 -7.93
C ASP A 432 -5.95 -35.28 -6.59
N VAL A 433 -7.14 -35.53 -6.05
CA VAL A 433 -7.65 -34.95 -4.79
C VAL A 433 -6.76 -35.27 -3.59
N TYR A 434 -6.09 -36.42 -3.59
CA TYR A 434 -5.26 -36.85 -2.45
C TYR A 434 -3.76 -36.56 -2.62
N GLY A 435 -3.34 -36.13 -3.82
CA GLY A 435 -1.97 -35.78 -4.13
C GLY A 435 -1.83 -34.29 -4.45
N ALA A 436 -1.55 -33.97 -5.71
CA ALA A 436 -1.21 -32.61 -6.15
C ALA A 436 -2.35 -31.60 -5.96
N GLY A 437 -3.61 -32.03 -6.08
CA GLY A 437 -4.79 -31.19 -5.94
C GLY A 437 -5.32 -31.05 -4.49
N PHE A 438 -4.70 -31.72 -3.52
CA PHE A 438 -5.22 -31.82 -2.15
C PHE A 438 -5.51 -30.47 -1.48
N GLN A 439 -4.57 -29.52 -1.54
CA GLN A 439 -4.75 -28.24 -0.86
C GLN A 439 -5.91 -27.43 -1.45
N GLN A 440 -6.01 -27.37 -2.77
CA GLN A 440 -6.99 -26.54 -3.48
C GLN A 440 -8.39 -27.17 -3.43
N THR A 441 -8.50 -28.49 -3.63
CA THR A 441 -9.79 -29.21 -3.56
C THR A 441 -10.42 -29.08 -2.18
N HIS A 442 -9.66 -29.35 -1.11
CA HIS A 442 -10.15 -29.19 0.27
C HIS A 442 -10.52 -27.73 0.59
N SER A 443 -9.74 -26.78 0.10
CA SER A 443 -9.99 -25.34 0.30
C SER A 443 -11.25 -24.86 -0.43
N LEU A 444 -11.52 -25.37 -1.63
CA LEU A 444 -12.75 -25.09 -2.39
C LEU A 444 -13.98 -25.71 -1.72
N THR A 445 -13.91 -26.98 -1.31
CA THR A 445 -15.02 -27.64 -0.60
C THR A 445 -15.32 -26.94 0.73
N ALA A 446 -14.29 -26.51 1.46
CA ALA A 446 -14.46 -25.78 2.71
C ALA A 446 -15.09 -24.40 2.48
N ALA A 447 -14.60 -23.64 1.49
CA ALA A 447 -15.18 -22.35 1.13
C ALA A 447 -16.66 -22.49 0.72
N ALA A 448 -17.02 -23.55 -0.01
CA ALA A 448 -18.40 -23.84 -0.37
C ALA A 448 -19.28 -24.13 0.86
N SER A 449 -18.75 -24.85 1.85
CA SER A 449 -19.48 -25.17 3.09
C SER A 449 -19.79 -23.95 3.95
N GLY A 450 -19.00 -22.88 3.84
CA GLY A 450 -19.22 -21.61 4.54
C GLY A 450 -20.45 -20.83 4.07
N GLY A 451 -20.90 -21.02 2.83
CA GLY A 451 -21.97 -20.23 2.24
C GLY A 451 -21.70 -18.71 2.31
N LEU A 452 -22.78 -17.91 2.38
CA LEU A 452 -22.64 -16.44 2.37
C LEU A 452 -22.16 -15.85 3.71
N VAL A 453 -22.53 -16.48 4.83
CA VAL A 453 -22.37 -15.94 6.20
C VAL A 453 -21.42 -16.76 7.08
N GLY A 454 -20.77 -17.78 6.53
CA GLY A 454 -19.81 -18.64 7.21
C GLY A 454 -20.48 -19.71 8.06
N VAL A 455 -19.74 -20.71 8.52
CA VAL A 455 -20.21 -21.70 9.51
C VAL A 455 -20.05 -21.22 10.97
N GLY A 456 -19.40 -20.07 11.16
CA GLY A 456 -19.01 -19.54 12.46
C GLY A 456 -17.52 -19.78 12.75
N ALA A 457 -16.88 -18.82 13.39
CA ALA A 457 -15.46 -18.86 13.73
C ALA A 457 -15.11 -20.16 14.47
N GLY A 458 -14.03 -20.85 14.09
CA GLY A 458 -13.59 -22.09 14.76
C GLY A 458 -14.44 -23.35 14.50
N ASN A 459 -15.56 -23.24 13.78
CA ASN A 459 -16.39 -24.38 13.38
C ASN A 459 -16.06 -24.90 11.96
N GLY A 460 -15.06 -24.30 11.30
CA GLY A 460 -14.58 -24.75 10.01
C GLY A 460 -13.82 -26.08 10.09
N TRP A 461 -13.90 -26.89 9.04
CA TRP A 461 -13.20 -28.16 8.92
C TRP A 461 -11.93 -28.07 8.07
N LEU A 462 -11.68 -26.95 7.38
CA LEU A 462 -10.46 -26.76 6.58
C LEU A 462 -9.21 -26.86 7.46
N ASN A 463 -8.45 -27.93 7.24
CA ASN A 463 -7.19 -28.19 7.91
C ASN A 463 -6.12 -28.66 6.92
N VAL A 464 -5.67 -27.72 6.09
CA VAL A 464 -4.55 -27.91 5.16
C VAL A 464 -3.34 -27.14 5.63
N THR A 465 -2.14 -27.54 5.19
CA THR A 465 -0.92 -26.77 5.46
C THR A 465 -1.09 -25.35 4.93
N ALA A 466 -0.65 -24.35 5.71
CA ALA A 466 -0.73 -22.94 5.33
C ALA A 466 -2.17 -22.44 5.10
N ALA A 467 -3.18 -23.00 5.79
CA ALA A 467 -4.57 -22.56 5.66
C ALA A 467 -4.81 -21.11 6.12
N ASP A 468 -4.09 -20.66 7.14
CA ASP A 468 -4.13 -19.30 7.67
C ASP A 468 -3.18 -18.33 6.94
N THR A 469 -2.36 -18.82 6.00
CA THR A 469 -1.50 -18.00 5.15
C THR A 469 -1.92 -18.04 3.70
N ASP A 470 -1.67 -19.14 3.01
CA ASP A 470 -1.76 -19.27 1.56
C ASP A 470 -3.20 -19.49 1.14
N MET A 471 -3.98 -20.25 1.94
CA MET A 471 -5.41 -20.50 1.71
C MET A 471 -6.34 -19.66 2.60
N VAL A 472 -5.83 -18.52 3.12
CA VAL A 472 -6.55 -17.67 4.07
C VAL A 472 -7.89 -17.18 3.50
N PHE A 473 -7.97 -16.95 2.18
CA PHE A 473 -9.23 -16.56 1.53
C PHE A 473 -10.32 -17.64 1.71
N CYS A 474 -10.00 -18.91 1.42
CA CYS A 474 -10.93 -20.02 1.60
C CYS A 474 -11.25 -20.25 3.08
N LYS A 475 -10.29 -20.05 3.98
CA LYS A 475 -10.52 -20.14 5.42
C LYS A 475 -11.48 -19.06 5.93
N VAL A 476 -11.37 -17.83 5.43
CA VAL A 476 -12.32 -16.75 5.72
C VAL A 476 -13.69 -17.07 5.12
N CYS A 477 -13.76 -17.56 3.88
CA CYS A 477 -15.03 -17.97 3.27
C CYS A 477 -15.76 -19.04 4.10
N GLU A 478 -15.03 -20.04 4.59
CA GLU A 478 -15.57 -21.10 5.42
C GLU A 478 -16.11 -20.54 6.75
N GLU A 479 -15.29 -19.85 7.53
CA GLU A 479 -15.64 -19.51 8.91
C GLU A 479 -16.47 -18.23 9.04
N TRP A 480 -16.14 -17.20 8.26
CA TRP A 480 -16.74 -15.85 8.34
C TRP A 480 -17.66 -15.54 7.16
N GLY A 481 -17.69 -16.41 6.14
CA GLY A 481 -18.59 -16.32 5.00
C GLY A 481 -18.00 -15.60 3.80
N LEU A 482 -18.56 -15.92 2.64
CA LEU A 482 -18.18 -15.30 1.36
C LEU A 482 -18.30 -13.77 1.40
N ILE A 483 -19.29 -13.21 2.11
CA ILE A 483 -19.48 -11.75 2.17
C ILE A 483 -18.25 -11.07 2.81
N ILE A 484 -17.77 -11.56 3.95
CA ILE A 484 -16.58 -11.00 4.61
C ILE A 484 -15.34 -11.20 3.74
N ALA A 485 -15.19 -12.36 3.10
CA ALA A 485 -14.07 -12.62 2.18
C ALA A 485 -14.04 -11.65 0.99
N VAL A 486 -15.20 -11.38 0.38
CA VAL A 486 -15.35 -10.39 -0.69
C VAL A 486 -15.08 -8.97 -0.18
N LEU A 487 -15.56 -8.62 1.02
CA LEU A 487 -15.25 -7.32 1.64
C LEU A 487 -13.75 -7.15 1.86
N ALA A 488 -13.02 -8.20 2.22
CA ALA A 488 -11.56 -8.17 2.36
C ALA A 488 -10.87 -7.89 1.01
N VAL A 489 -11.35 -8.47 -0.10
CA VAL A 489 -10.86 -8.13 -1.45
C VAL A 489 -11.19 -6.68 -1.80
N LEU A 490 -12.43 -6.24 -1.53
CA LEU A 490 -12.88 -4.86 -1.80
C LEU A 490 -12.09 -3.82 -0.98
N CYS A 491 -11.57 -4.17 0.18
CA CYS A 491 -10.62 -3.33 0.93
C CYS A 491 -9.37 -3.00 0.12
N ILE A 492 -8.73 -4.02 -0.47
CA ILE A 492 -7.54 -3.85 -1.31
C ILE A 492 -7.87 -3.07 -2.59
N VAL A 493 -8.99 -3.39 -3.24
CA VAL A 493 -9.47 -2.66 -4.43
C VAL A 493 -9.73 -1.19 -4.10
N THR A 494 -10.31 -0.89 -2.93
CA THR A 494 -10.56 0.49 -2.49
C THR A 494 -9.26 1.28 -2.35
N LEU A 495 -8.23 0.68 -1.77
CA LEU A 495 -6.90 1.31 -1.68
C LEU A 495 -6.30 1.58 -3.06
N ALA A 496 -6.46 0.66 -4.02
CA ALA A 496 -6.01 0.85 -5.40
C ALA A 496 -6.77 1.97 -6.13
N VAL A 497 -8.10 2.00 -6.02
CA VAL A 497 -8.92 3.08 -6.60
C VAL A 497 -8.54 4.42 -6.00
N PHE A 498 -8.27 4.48 -4.69
CA PHE A 498 -7.76 5.67 -4.04
C PHE A 498 -6.41 6.10 -4.63
N ALA A 499 -5.44 5.19 -4.75
CA ALA A 499 -4.11 5.52 -5.27
C ALA A 499 -4.18 6.08 -6.69
N VAL A 500 -4.96 5.48 -7.59
CA VAL A 500 -5.16 5.97 -8.96
C VAL A 500 -5.78 7.37 -8.98
N ARG A 501 -6.74 7.65 -8.08
CA ARG A 501 -7.35 8.98 -7.97
C ARG A 501 -6.39 10.02 -7.38
N ALA A 502 -5.63 9.65 -6.35
CA ALA A 502 -4.62 10.49 -5.73
C ALA A 502 -3.48 10.81 -6.71
N CYS A 503 -3.15 9.89 -7.62
CA CYS A 503 -2.12 10.06 -8.65
C CYS A 503 -2.40 11.31 -9.54
N ARG A 504 -3.65 11.79 -9.70
CA ARG A 504 -4.01 13.01 -10.47
C ARG A 504 -3.75 14.34 -9.77
N ALA A 505 -3.58 14.33 -8.45
CA ALA A 505 -3.28 15.52 -7.65
C ALA A 505 -2.00 15.33 -6.84
N GLY A 506 -1.17 14.36 -7.24
CA GLY A 506 0.09 14.06 -6.59
C GLY A 506 1.05 15.23 -6.75
N ARG A 507 1.78 15.57 -5.70
CA ARG A 507 2.72 16.72 -5.75
C ARG A 507 4.00 16.37 -6.50
N SER A 508 4.47 15.13 -6.40
CA SER A 508 5.67 14.66 -7.10
C SER A 508 5.45 13.26 -7.68
N SER A 509 6.08 13.03 -8.82
CA SER A 509 6.11 11.75 -9.53
C SER A 509 6.55 10.60 -8.62
N PHE A 510 7.46 10.84 -7.66
CA PHE A 510 7.91 9.82 -6.70
C PHE A 510 6.76 9.22 -5.89
N TYR A 511 5.96 10.07 -5.24
CA TYR A 511 4.87 9.62 -4.36
C TYR A 511 3.76 8.95 -5.16
N THR A 512 3.46 9.50 -6.33
CA THR A 512 2.49 8.96 -7.29
C THR A 512 2.91 7.56 -7.74
N ILE A 513 4.14 7.38 -8.24
CA ILE A 513 4.67 6.09 -8.69
C ILE A 513 4.73 5.10 -7.53
N ALA A 514 5.21 5.52 -6.35
CA ALA A 514 5.31 4.65 -5.18
C ALA A 514 3.93 4.13 -4.73
N ALA A 515 2.93 5.00 -4.63
CA ALA A 515 1.58 4.62 -4.22
C ALA A 515 0.88 3.74 -5.28
N CYS A 516 0.94 4.15 -6.55
CA CYS A 516 0.38 3.39 -7.65
C CYS A 516 1.08 1.99 -7.73
N ALA A 517 2.41 1.90 -7.60
CA ALA A 517 3.14 0.61 -7.56
C ALA A 517 2.83 -0.27 -6.33
N ALA A 518 2.78 0.31 -5.13
CA ALA A 518 2.44 -0.41 -3.91
C ALA A 518 1.04 -1.01 -3.96
N THR A 519 0.05 -0.25 -4.46
CA THR A 519 -1.32 -0.78 -4.62
C THR A 519 -1.43 -1.83 -5.71
N SER A 520 -0.80 -1.62 -6.87
CA SER A 520 -0.78 -2.66 -7.92
C SER A 520 -0.14 -3.96 -7.44
N LEU A 521 0.94 -3.85 -6.64
CA LEU A 521 1.56 -5.00 -5.98
C LEU A 521 0.56 -5.71 -5.05
N MET A 522 -0.11 -4.97 -4.16
CA MET A 522 -1.10 -5.54 -3.23
C MET A 522 -2.29 -6.20 -3.96
N VAL A 523 -2.79 -5.58 -5.03
CA VAL A 523 -3.87 -6.14 -5.87
C VAL A 523 -3.42 -7.43 -6.52
N PHE A 524 -2.25 -7.42 -7.18
CA PHE A 524 -1.76 -8.62 -7.86
C PHE A 524 -1.46 -9.77 -6.89
N GLN A 525 -0.90 -9.46 -5.72
CA GLN A 525 -0.68 -10.41 -4.63
C GLN A 525 -2.01 -10.98 -4.11
N THR A 526 -3.05 -10.15 -3.99
CA THR A 526 -4.42 -10.59 -3.64
C THR A 526 -4.99 -11.50 -4.73
N CYS A 527 -4.82 -11.17 -6.01
CA CYS A 527 -5.25 -12.01 -7.14
C CYS A 527 -4.56 -13.38 -7.10
N LEU A 528 -3.24 -13.44 -6.92
CA LEU A 528 -2.51 -14.70 -6.83
C LEU A 528 -2.95 -15.56 -5.65
N ASN A 529 -3.26 -14.95 -4.50
CA ASN A 529 -3.78 -15.68 -3.33
C ASN A 529 -5.20 -16.22 -3.59
N VAL A 530 -6.14 -15.34 -3.97
CA VAL A 530 -7.55 -15.68 -4.16
C VAL A 530 -7.73 -16.63 -5.34
N PHE A 531 -7.24 -16.25 -6.53
CA PHE A 531 -7.38 -17.06 -7.74
C PHE A 531 -6.57 -18.34 -7.68
N GLY A 532 -5.45 -18.37 -6.94
CA GLY A 532 -4.71 -19.59 -6.64
C GLY A 532 -5.51 -20.56 -5.76
N ALA A 533 -6.18 -20.04 -4.74
CA ALA A 533 -7.00 -20.84 -3.83
C ALA A 533 -8.24 -21.42 -4.51
N VAL A 534 -8.82 -20.71 -5.49
CA VAL A 534 -10.00 -21.16 -6.25
C VAL A 534 -9.69 -21.80 -7.61
N ASP A 535 -8.42 -22.16 -7.87
CA ASP A 535 -7.94 -22.82 -9.10
C ASP A 535 -8.18 -22.06 -10.42
N ILE A 536 -8.38 -20.74 -10.35
CA ILE A 536 -8.39 -19.87 -11.53
C ILE A 536 -6.95 -19.61 -12.01
N LEU A 537 -5.99 -19.55 -11.09
CA LEU A 537 -4.55 -19.46 -11.35
C LEU A 537 -3.83 -20.61 -10.65
N PRO A 538 -2.60 -20.98 -11.09
CA PRO A 538 -1.82 -21.99 -10.37
C PRO A 538 -1.51 -21.53 -8.95
N LEU A 539 -1.51 -22.46 -8.00
CA LEU A 539 -1.22 -22.18 -6.60
C LEU A 539 0.23 -21.69 -6.43
N THR A 540 0.40 -20.41 -6.09
CA THR A 540 1.73 -19.78 -5.97
C THR A 540 2.27 -19.72 -4.53
N GLY A 541 1.42 -19.88 -3.51
CA GLY A 541 1.83 -19.83 -2.10
C GLY A 541 2.23 -18.43 -1.65
N VAL A 542 1.49 -17.41 -2.10
CA VAL A 542 1.70 -16.01 -1.70
C VAL A 542 0.65 -15.57 -0.70
N THR A 543 1.02 -14.65 0.19
CA THR A 543 0.14 -14.16 1.25
C THR A 543 -0.89 -13.16 0.72
N PHE A 544 -2.06 -13.09 1.34
CA PHE A 544 -3.03 -12.01 1.18
C PHE A 544 -2.61 -10.81 2.06
N PRO A 545 -2.43 -9.58 1.51
CA PRO A 545 -1.99 -8.41 2.27
C PRO A 545 -2.88 -8.10 3.49
N PHE A 546 -2.28 -7.86 4.66
CA PHE A 546 -2.95 -7.67 5.97
C PHE A 546 -3.79 -8.84 6.51
N LEU A 547 -4.12 -9.86 5.72
CA LEU A 547 -5.04 -10.92 6.13
C LEU A 547 -4.32 -12.21 6.54
N SER A 548 -3.30 -12.64 5.77
CA SER A 548 -2.55 -13.86 6.07
C SER A 548 -1.73 -13.78 7.37
N ASN A 549 -1.62 -14.90 8.08
CA ASN A 549 -0.77 -15.07 9.28
C ASN A 549 0.73 -15.14 8.92
N GLY A 550 1.31 -14.02 8.50
CA GLY A 550 2.72 -13.92 8.15
C GLY A 550 3.35 -12.69 8.75
N GLY A 551 4.25 -12.87 9.73
CA GLY A 551 4.87 -11.75 10.45
C GLY A 551 5.52 -10.72 9.51
N THR A 552 6.42 -11.14 8.63
CA THR A 552 7.05 -10.24 7.66
C THR A 552 6.12 -9.71 6.59
N SER A 553 5.13 -10.52 6.16
CA SER A 553 4.10 -10.07 5.21
C SER A 553 3.24 -8.94 5.82
N MET A 554 2.94 -9.02 7.12
CA MET A 554 2.22 -7.98 7.85
C MET A 554 3.02 -6.68 7.89
N LEU A 555 4.32 -6.74 8.23
CA LEU A 555 5.22 -5.59 8.18
C LEU A 555 5.28 -4.96 6.78
N ALA A 556 5.41 -5.79 5.74
CA ALA A 556 5.45 -5.33 4.36
C ALA A 556 4.13 -4.66 3.94
N SER A 557 2.98 -5.20 4.36
CA SER A 557 1.65 -4.64 4.08
C SER A 557 1.49 -3.24 4.67
N TRP A 558 1.86 -3.06 5.94
CA TRP A 558 1.90 -1.74 6.58
C TRP A 558 2.92 -0.80 5.93
N GLY A 559 4.09 -1.31 5.53
CA GLY A 559 5.10 -0.54 4.78
C GLY A 559 4.56 -0.03 3.44
N MET A 560 3.84 -0.87 2.69
CA MET A 560 3.20 -0.48 1.43
C MET A 560 2.15 0.62 1.65
N LEU A 561 1.36 0.52 2.73
CA LEU A 561 0.38 1.56 3.11
C LEU A 561 1.03 2.92 3.36
N ALA A 562 2.29 2.97 3.80
CA ALA A 562 3.00 4.23 4.01
C ALA A 562 3.20 5.01 2.70
N PHE A 563 3.41 4.33 1.57
CA PHE A 563 3.50 4.98 0.26
C PHE A 563 2.17 5.60 -0.16
N LEU A 564 1.05 4.89 0.05
CA LEU A 564 -0.29 5.43 -0.21
C LEU A 564 -0.58 6.63 0.69
N LYS A 565 -0.18 6.54 1.97
CA LYS A 565 -0.38 7.66 2.90
C LYS A 565 0.45 8.87 2.48
N ALA A 566 1.66 8.68 1.95
CA ALA A 566 2.50 9.75 1.45
C ALA A 566 1.93 10.45 0.20
N SER A 567 1.11 9.77 -0.61
CA SER A 567 0.42 10.37 -1.76
C SER A 567 -0.92 11.04 -1.42
N ASP A 568 -1.44 10.91 -0.19
CA ASP A 568 -2.71 11.51 0.21
C ASP A 568 -2.59 13.03 0.45
N THR A 569 -2.88 13.81 -0.59
CA THR A 569 -2.82 15.28 -0.62
C THR A 569 -4.06 15.97 -0.06
N ARG A 570 -5.06 15.23 0.44
CA ARG A 570 -6.23 15.82 1.10
C ARG A 570 -5.79 16.63 2.32
N GLN A 571 -6.46 17.75 2.57
CA GLN A 571 -6.01 18.71 3.57
C GLN A 571 -5.91 18.06 4.96
N ASN A 572 -4.72 18.12 5.55
CA ASN A 572 -4.39 17.53 6.86
C ASN A 572 -4.65 16.01 6.95
N ALA A 573 -4.87 15.29 5.84
CA ALA A 573 -5.22 13.88 5.87
C ALA A 573 -4.01 12.98 6.14
N SER A 574 -2.86 13.31 5.54
CA SER A 574 -1.64 12.53 5.66
C SER A 574 -0.71 13.05 6.75
N PHE A 575 -0.24 12.18 7.65
CA PHE A 575 0.89 12.52 8.52
C PHE A 575 2.22 12.53 7.76
N ALA A 576 2.32 11.88 6.61
CA ALA A 576 3.51 11.87 5.76
C ALA A 576 3.67 13.18 4.95
N ILE A 577 2.78 14.17 5.15
CA ILE A 577 2.92 15.52 4.60
C ILE A 577 3.18 16.51 5.73
N ARG A 578 4.27 17.29 5.65
CA ARG A 578 4.58 18.35 6.64
C ARG A 578 3.50 19.43 6.59
N LEU A 579 3.01 19.84 7.77
CA LEU A 579 2.14 21.01 7.88
C LEU A 579 3.00 22.27 8.00
N PRO A 580 2.53 23.41 7.46
CA PRO A 580 3.21 24.68 7.68
C PRO A 580 3.26 25.00 9.17
N SER A 581 4.41 25.50 9.62
CA SER A 581 4.64 25.87 11.02
C SER A 581 3.81 27.09 11.41
N ARG A 582 3.51 27.28 12.71
CA ARG A 582 2.78 28.48 13.16
C ARG A 582 3.49 29.79 12.77
N ARG A 583 4.82 29.75 12.66
CA ARG A 583 5.65 30.89 12.25
C ARG A 583 5.49 31.18 10.76
N GLU A 584 5.54 30.14 9.92
CA GLU A 584 5.26 30.26 8.48
C GLU A 584 3.85 30.82 8.24
N LEU A 585 2.85 30.31 8.94
CA LEU A 585 1.48 30.82 8.83
C LEU A 585 1.31 32.26 9.28
N ARG A 586 2.13 32.71 10.24
CA ARG A 586 2.13 34.09 10.71
C ARG A 586 2.80 35.00 9.70
N HIS A 587 3.92 34.58 9.12
CA HIS A 587 4.61 35.31 8.06
C HIS A 587 3.74 35.44 6.81
N GLU A 588 3.05 34.38 6.39
CA GLU A 588 2.08 34.44 5.28
C GLU A 588 0.93 35.41 5.58
N GLN A 589 0.48 35.49 6.83
CA GLN A 589 -0.56 36.44 7.23
C GLN A 589 -0.02 37.88 7.23
N GLU A 590 1.20 38.09 7.72
CA GLU A 590 1.88 39.39 7.69
C GLU A 590 2.11 39.86 6.23
N GLU A 591 2.51 38.96 5.32
CA GLU A 591 2.61 39.25 3.87
C GLU A 591 1.26 39.61 3.24
N PHE A 592 0.18 38.92 3.63
CA PHE A 592 -1.16 39.23 3.14
C PHE A 592 -1.65 40.58 3.67
N ASP A 593 -1.42 40.87 4.94
CA ASP A 593 -1.85 42.14 5.56
C ASP A 593 -1.09 43.32 4.92
N GLN A 594 0.22 43.17 4.64
CA GLN A 594 1.00 44.17 3.88
C GLN A 594 0.45 44.38 2.46
N TYR A 595 0.17 43.29 1.74
CA TYR A 595 -0.39 43.38 0.39
C TYR A 595 -1.78 44.03 0.37
N ALA A 596 -2.58 43.89 1.42
CA ALA A 596 -3.91 44.49 1.51
C ALA A 596 -3.87 45.99 1.89
N GLU A 597 -2.74 46.49 2.40
CA GLU A 597 -2.51 47.90 2.73
C GLU A 597 -1.96 48.73 1.55
N ASP A 598 -1.28 48.07 0.59
CA ASP A 598 -0.78 48.64 -0.68
C ASP A 598 -1.87 48.63 -1.78
#